data_AF-A0A564U6R4-F1
#
_entry.id   AF-A0A564U6R4-F1
#
_cell.length_a   1.000
_cell.length_b   1.000
_cell.length_c   1.000
_cell.angle_alpha   90.00
_cell.angle_beta   90.00
_cell.angle_gamma   90.00
#
_symmetry.space_group_name_H-M   'P 1'
#
loop_
_entity.id
_entity.type
_entity.pdbx_description
1 polymer ?
#
loop_
_entity_poly.entity_id
_entity_poly.type
_entity_poly.pdbx_seq_one_letter_code
_entity_poly.pdbx_strand_id
1 'polypeptide(L)'
;MYDWNEAVRSLNVGLPDDIARLKAAGYYQEAIARIDRLLAEDWTKTQNGPASNGIAPPEGYVPPENPTPRGVDALREALTVQKEIMRRLPGEYCWTEAEAIARMQERVRDFTAEEFKKLDWEGRMDWRFVEGEKRYQARFAETLLATHADLAARKLTPDAPNNKNEERHRLHEKMEREGSASADITLRTSIRMSDEAFAAALERAKAEGRDAVHVRAWLALPAACPSQSHITLDRFTETPGHIAAEDAPQRTVCWEADLTENRTFGAEYSYRETAVYADPLSFTPDAEQPDFYTGEEAPHIVFTPYLRALAAQLTEGITSPAEKAKRIYDYVTLNVRYHFQPSYFVHESIAENCARSRRGDCGIMALTFITLCRIAGIPARWESGFAVAPGDAGCHDWARFYVAPKGWMYADCSYGASMARRGDEVLRRHYFGSLDTGRMVANSAFEAPFDPPMLGFRSDPYDNQSGEMEADGVGLYGDDTVTTKEVLKFEEVE
;
A
#
# COMPACT_ATOMS: atom_id res chain seq x y z
N MET A 1 -18.98 7.51 -16.79
CA MET A 1 -17.74 8.19 -16.37
C MET A 1 -16.65 7.12 -16.32
N TYR A 2 -15.44 7.42 -16.77
CA TYR A 2 -14.33 6.45 -16.81
C TYR A 2 -13.74 6.30 -15.40
N ASP A 3 -13.44 5.07 -14.95
CA ASP A 3 -12.77 4.81 -13.67
C ASP A 3 -11.25 4.91 -13.87
N TRP A 4 -10.65 5.97 -13.33
CA TRP A 4 -9.22 6.22 -13.47
C TRP A 4 -8.35 5.23 -12.69
N ASN A 5 -8.91 4.48 -11.73
CA ASN A 5 -8.14 3.49 -10.97
C ASN A 5 -7.83 2.25 -11.81
N GLU A 6 -8.70 1.91 -12.79
CA GLU A 6 -8.39 0.84 -13.75
C GLU A 6 -7.16 1.15 -14.62
N ALA A 7 -6.82 2.43 -14.81
CA ALA A 7 -5.69 2.84 -15.64
C ALA A 7 -4.33 2.44 -15.04
N VAL A 8 -4.26 2.13 -13.74
CA VAL A 8 -3.04 1.73 -13.03
C VAL A 8 -2.44 0.43 -13.63
N ARG A 9 -3.29 -0.47 -14.16
CA ARG A 9 -2.86 -1.71 -14.83
C ARG A 9 -1.92 -1.46 -16.02
N SER A 10 -1.99 -0.27 -16.62
CA SER A 10 -1.22 0.13 -17.79
C SER A 10 0.15 0.71 -17.44
N LEU A 11 0.52 0.85 -16.15
CA LEU A 11 1.83 1.36 -15.73
C LEU A 11 3.02 0.57 -16.30
N ASN A 12 2.83 -0.72 -16.62
CA ASN A 12 3.85 -1.57 -17.24
C ASN A 12 4.26 -1.13 -18.66
N VAL A 13 3.49 -0.25 -19.32
CA VAL A 13 3.87 0.39 -20.60
C VAL A 13 5.11 1.26 -20.45
N GLY A 14 5.32 1.85 -19.26
CA GLY A 14 6.42 2.76 -18.98
C GLY A 14 6.24 4.16 -19.57
N LEU A 15 7.33 4.93 -19.58
CA LEU A 15 7.39 6.31 -20.06
C LEU A 15 8.31 6.42 -21.27
N PRO A 16 8.04 7.35 -22.21
CA PRO A 16 9.04 7.76 -23.20
C PRO A 16 10.36 8.17 -22.53
N ASP A 17 11.48 7.83 -23.16
CA ASP A 17 12.84 7.97 -22.62
C ASP A 17 13.16 9.34 -22.03
N ASP A 18 12.77 10.41 -22.71
CA ASP A 18 13.05 11.77 -22.29
C ASP A 18 12.27 12.16 -21.02
N ILE A 19 11.01 11.74 -20.93
CA ILE A 19 10.16 11.92 -19.75
C ILE A 19 10.64 11.03 -18.60
N ALA A 20 11.01 9.78 -18.88
CA ALA A 20 11.56 8.86 -17.89
C ALA A 20 12.84 9.42 -17.25
N ARG A 21 13.74 10.02 -18.05
CA ARG A 21 14.97 10.66 -17.54
C ARG A 21 14.67 11.90 -16.70
N LEU A 22 13.71 12.74 -17.10
CA LEU A 22 13.30 13.90 -16.30
C LEU A 22 12.70 13.48 -14.95
N LYS A 23 11.81 12.49 -14.96
CA LYS A 23 11.23 11.89 -13.74
C LYS A 23 12.33 11.32 -12.83
N ALA A 24 13.29 10.58 -13.39
CA ALA A 24 14.40 10.03 -12.62
C ALA A 24 15.32 11.12 -12.04
N ALA A 25 15.50 12.23 -12.75
CA ALA A 25 16.24 13.40 -12.28
C ALA A 25 15.44 14.33 -11.36
N GLY A 26 14.16 14.01 -11.10
CA GLY A 26 13.29 14.77 -10.21
C GLY A 26 12.64 16.02 -10.82
N TYR A 27 12.81 16.29 -12.11
CA TYR A 27 12.19 17.43 -12.80
C TYR A 27 10.73 17.13 -13.15
N TYR A 28 9.89 16.98 -12.14
CA TYR A 28 8.51 16.51 -12.28
C TYR A 28 7.65 17.52 -13.05
N GLN A 29 7.81 18.82 -12.79
CA GLN A 29 7.07 19.85 -13.52
C GLN A 29 7.33 19.80 -15.03
N GLU A 30 8.60 19.66 -15.44
CA GLU A 30 8.94 19.55 -16.86
C GLU A 30 8.45 18.23 -17.47
N ALA A 31 8.62 17.11 -16.74
CA ALA A 31 8.13 15.81 -17.18
C ALA A 31 6.60 15.82 -17.39
N ILE A 32 5.85 16.41 -16.46
CA ILE A 32 4.40 16.59 -16.55
C ILE A 32 4.02 17.44 -17.77
N ALA A 33 4.69 18.56 -18.02
CA ALA A 33 4.43 19.39 -19.18
C ALA A 33 4.66 18.65 -20.51
N ARG A 34 5.67 17.77 -20.57
CA ARG A 34 5.92 16.91 -21.73
C ARG A 34 4.85 15.84 -21.91
N ILE A 35 4.37 15.24 -20.82
CA ILE A 35 3.22 14.32 -20.86
C ILE A 35 2.00 15.05 -21.43
N ASP A 36 1.70 16.26 -20.94
CA ASP A 36 0.55 17.03 -21.41
C ASP A 36 0.61 17.32 -22.91
N ARG A 37 1.80 17.65 -23.42
CA ARG A 37 2.02 17.81 -24.86
C ARG A 37 1.78 16.52 -25.64
N LEU A 38 2.23 15.35 -25.14
CA LEU A 38 2.02 14.05 -25.81
C LEU A 38 0.55 13.60 -25.79
N LEU A 39 -0.15 13.85 -24.68
CA LEU A 39 -1.57 13.54 -24.56
C LEU A 39 -2.41 14.42 -25.49
N ALA A 40 -1.98 15.67 -25.73
CA ALA A 40 -2.63 16.59 -26.67
C ALA A 40 -2.26 16.35 -28.16
N GLU A 41 -1.29 15.48 -28.45
CA GLU A 41 -0.88 15.18 -29.82
C GLU A 41 -2.02 14.52 -30.61
N ASP A 42 -2.15 14.86 -31.88
CA ASP A 42 -3.03 14.15 -32.80
C ASP A 42 -2.29 12.97 -33.43
N TRP A 43 -2.39 11.81 -32.77
CA TRP A 43 -1.74 10.56 -33.16
C TRP A 43 -2.20 10.04 -34.54
N THR A 44 -3.27 10.62 -35.11
CA THR A 44 -3.72 10.28 -36.46
C THR A 44 -2.83 10.88 -37.55
N LYS A 45 -2.09 11.95 -37.24
CA LYS A 45 -1.20 12.63 -38.18
C LYS A 45 0.09 11.85 -38.37
N THR A 46 0.56 11.79 -39.61
CA THR A 46 1.85 11.20 -39.94
C THR A 46 2.97 12.05 -39.33
N GLN A 47 3.82 11.42 -38.51
CA GLN A 47 4.96 12.09 -37.87
C GLN A 47 6.14 12.32 -38.84
N ASN A 48 6.23 11.52 -39.92
CA ASN A 48 7.30 11.58 -40.90
C ASN A 48 6.79 12.00 -42.28
N GLY A 49 7.33 13.09 -42.83
CA GLY A 49 7.06 13.52 -44.20
C GLY A 49 7.92 14.71 -44.62
N PRO A 50 7.82 15.19 -45.87
CA PRO A 50 8.59 16.35 -46.32
C PRO A 50 8.41 17.57 -45.41
N ALA A 51 7.16 17.81 -44.97
CA ALA A 51 6.81 18.89 -44.06
C ALA A 51 7.46 18.76 -42.67
N SER A 52 7.66 17.54 -42.15
CA SER A 52 8.32 17.34 -40.84
C SER A 52 9.81 17.66 -40.88
N ASN A 53 10.42 17.65 -42.07
CA ASN A 53 11.80 18.08 -42.31
C ASN A 53 11.91 19.55 -42.78
N GLY A 54 10.80 20.30 -42.78
CA GLY A 54 10.78 21.68 -43.27
C GLY A 54 10.96 21.82 -44.78
N ILE A 55 10.78 20.74 -45.55
CA ILE A 55 10.93 20.72 -47.01
C ILE A 55 9.54 20.67 -47.64
N ALA A 56 9.34 21.39 -48.74
CA ALA A 56 8.11 21.28 -49.51
C ALA A 56 7.93 19.84 -50.02
N PRO A 57 6.71 19.26 -49.92
CA PRO A 57 6.44 17.96 -50.50
C PRO A 57 6.74 17.96 -52.00
N PRO A 58 7.36 16.90 -52.56
CA PRO A 58 7.56 16.77 -54.00
C PRO A 58 6.26 16.95 -54.77
N GLU A 59 6.34 17.47 -55.99
CA GLU A 59 5.16 17.62 -56.85
C GLU A 59 4.50 16.24 -57.07
N GLY A 60 3.19 16.15 -56.82
CA GLY A 60 2.43 14.89 -56.87
C GLY A 60 2.58 13.97 -55.65
N TYR A 61 3.25 14.41 -54.58
CA TYR A 61 3.36 13.62 -53.34
C TYR A 61 1.99 13.46 -52.65
N VAL A 62 1.52 12.22 -52.59
CA VAL A 62 0.40 11.81 -51.76
C VAL A 62 0.99 11.04 -50.58
N PRO A 63 0.80 11.49 -49.33
CA PRO A 63 1.24 10.73 -48.17
C PRO A 63 0.60 9.34 -48.22
N PRO A 64 1.35 8.26 -47.90
CA PRO A 64 0.74 6.94 -47.74
C PRO A 64 -0.35 7.01 -46.68
N GLU A 65 -1.41 6.21 -46.86
CA GLU A 65 -2.45 6.08 -45.83
C GLU A 65 -1.81 5.65 -44.52
N ASN A 66 -1.89 6.51 -43.51
CA ASN A 66 -1.43 6.20 -42.17
C ASN A 66 -2.43 5.18 -41.58
N PRO A 67 -2.03 3.93 -41.26
CA PRO A 67 -2.91 2.98 -40.58
C PRO A 67 -3.17 3.52 -39.17
N THR A 68 -4.18 4.37 -39.05
CA THR A 68 -4.20 5.47 -38.10
C THR A 68 -4.21 4.95 -36.65
N PRO A 69 -3.09 4.95 -35.92
CA PRO A 69 -3.14 4.63 -34.50
C PRO A 69 -3.82 5.82 -33.83
N ARG A 70 -4.97 5.61 -33.20
CA ARG A 70 -5.65 6.70 -32.49
C ARG A 70 -4.94 7.04 -31.17
N GLY A 71 -3.68 6.68 -30.98
CA GLY A 71 -3.02 6.48 -29.69
C GLY A 71 -3.37 5.10 -29.12
N VAL A 72 -2.39 4.40 -28.53
CA VAL A 72 -2.65 3.16 -27.79
C VAL A 72 -3.23 3.55 -26.44
N ASP A 73 -4.46 3.16 -26.14
CA ASP A 73 -5.17 3.58 -24.93
C ASP A 73 -4.36 3.27 -23.67
N ALA A 74 -3.72 2.09 -23.60
CA ALA A 74 -2.82 1.74 -22.50
C ALA A 74 -1.66 2.74 -22.30
N LEU A 75 -1.10 3.30 -23.38
CA LEU A 75 -0.05 4.33 -23.25
C LEU A 75 -0.62 5.65 -22.69
N ARG A 76 -1.82 6.06 -23.12
CA ARG A 76 -2.46 7.26 -22.59
C ARG A 76 -2.83 7.10 -21.12
N GLU A 77 -3.37 5.94 -20.76
CA GLU A 77 -3.63 5.55 -19.38
C GLU A 77 -2.35 5.65 -18.56
N ALA A 78 -1.28 4.97 -18.99
CA ALA A 78 0.03 4.99 -18.32
C ALA A 78 0.55 6.43 -18.14
N LEU A 79 0.54 7.25 -19.19
CA LEU A 79 0.96 8.65 -19.14
C LEU A 79 0.13 9.46 -18.14
N THR A 80 -1.18 9.22 -18.07
CA THR A 80 -2.08 9.93 -17.14
C THR A 80 -1.82 9.52 -15.70
N VAL A 81 -1.65 8.23 -15.41
CA VAL A 81 -1.29 7.76 -14.06
C VAL A 81 0.10 8.27 -13.67
N GLN A 82 1.08 8.21 -14.57
CA GLN A 82 2.44 8.70 -14.33
C GLN A 82 2.49 10.20 -14.03
N LYS A 83 1.64 10.99 -14.71
CA LYS A 83 1.46 12.41 -14.40
C LYS A 83 0.97 12.60 -12.96
N GLU A 84 0.02 11.79 -12.52
CA GLU A 84 -0.51 11.84 -11.16
C GLU A 84 0.53 11.39 -10.11
N ILE A 85 1.28 10.32 -10.38
CA ILE A 85 2.41 9.90 -9.55
C ILE A 85 3.39 11.05 -9.33
N MET A 86 3.78 11.75 -10.42
CA MET A 86 4.71 12.87 -10.35
C MET A 86 4.17 14.09 -9.60
N ARG A 87 2.85 14.27 -9.51
CA ARG A 87 2.23 15.30 -8.68
C ARG A 87 2.29 14.98 -7.20
N ARG A 88 2.20 13.70 -6.82
CA ARG A 88 2.21 13.25 -5.43
C ARG A 88 3.61 13.11 -4.84
N LEU A 89 4.60 12.72 -5.66
CA LEU A 89 5.99 12.49 -5.23
C LEU A 89 6.63 13.62 -4.40
N PRO A 90 6.43 14.92 -4.68
CA PRO A 90 6.97 15.99 -3.83
C PRO A 90 6.48 15.96 -2.38
N GLY A 91 5.24 15.52 -2.13
CA GLY A 91 4.70 15.37 -0.77
C GLY A 91 5.29 14.16 -0.05
N GLU A 92 5.60 13.10 -0.79
CA GLU A 92 6.22 11.87 -0.26
C GLU A 92 7.71 12.05 0.09
N TYR A 93 8.40 12.99 -0.57
CA TYR A 93 9.82 13.31 -0.39
C TYR A 93 10.01 14.81 -0.15
N CYS A 94 9.71 15.25 1.07
CA CYS A 94 9.61 16.68 1.39
C CYS A 94 10.85 17.28 2.08
N TRP A 95 11.71 16.47 2.70
CA TRP A 95 12.78 16.99 3.57
C TRP A 95 14.08 17.25 2.82
N THR A 96 14.64 18.47 2.91
CA THR A 96 16.06 18.71 2.58
C THR A 96 16.97 17.96 3.55
N GLU A 97 18.27 17.86 3.24
CA GLU A 97 19.27 17.34 4.18
C GLU A 97 19.28 18.13 5.51
N ALA A 98 19.22 19.46 5.44
CA ALA A 98 19.24 20.31 6.64
C ALA A 98 18.01 20.09 7.53
N GLU A 99 16.82 20.03 6.92
CA GLU A 99 15.57 19.76 7.66
C GLU A 99 15.53 18.33 8.19
N ALA A 100 16.03 17.35 7.45
CA ALA A 100 16.10 15.96 7.88
C ALA A 100 17.02 15.80 9.11
N ILE A 101 18.18 16.48 9.12
CA ILE A 101 19.06 16.52 10.29
C ILE A 101 18.35 17.16 11.48
N ALA A 102 17.72 18.34 11.29
CA ALA A 102 17.00 19.03 12.34
C ALA A 102 15.88 18.15 12.94
N ARG A 103 15.11 17.47 12.09
CA ARG A 103 14.04 16.55 12.49
C ARG A 103 14.56 15.42 13.39
N MET A 104 15.75 14.88 13.10
CA MET A 104 16.38 13.87 13.94
C MET A 104 16.89 14.47 15.25
N GLN A 105 17.47 15.68 15.23
CA GLN A 105 17.96 16.38 16.42
C GLN A 105 16.83 16.75 17.40
N GLU A 106 15.62 17.01 16.91
CA GLU A 106 14.42 17.19 17.73
C GLU A 106 13.95 15.91 18.44
N ARG A 107 14.37 14.74 17.96
CA ARG A 107 13.86 13.43 18.41
C ARG A 107 14.90 12.59 19.12
N VAL A 108 16.18 12.79 18.84
CA VAL A 108 17.29 11.95 19.28
C VAL A 108 18.36 12.80 19.96
N ARG A 109 18.65 12.46 21.22
CA ARG A 109 19.69 13.13 22.02
C ARG A 109 21.06 12.98 21.36
N ASP A 110 21.80 14.09 21.25
CA ASP A 110 23.17 14.15 20.72
C ASP A 110 23.32 13.65 19.27
N PHE A 111 22.26 13.73 18.45
CA PHE A 111 22.33 13.33 17.03
C PHE A 111 23.12 14.36 16.19
N THR A 112 24.05 13.89 15.35
CA THR A 112 24.96 14.76 14.58
C THR A 112 24.75 14.65 13.08
N ALA A 113 25.25 15.66 12.34
CA ALA A 113 25.23 15.65 10.88
C ALA A 113 26.12 14.53 10.29
N GLU A 114 27.21 14.16 10.96
CA GLU A 114 28.08 13.05 10.57
C GLU A 114 27.35 11.71 10.72
N GLU A 115 26.59 11.53 11.79
CA GLU A 115 25.74 10.35 11.99
C GLU A 115 24.67 10.26 10.90
N PHE A 116 24.02 11.38 10.56
CA PHE A 116 23.08 11.44 9.44
C PHE A 116 23.71 11.01 8.11
N LYS A 117 24.88 11.57 7.75
CA LYS A 117 25.59 11.24 6.51
C LYS A 117 25.99 9.77 6.44
N LYS A 118 26.34 9.16 7.58
CA LYS A 118 26.63 7.73 7.67
C LYS A 118 25.37 6.90 7.37
N LEU A 119 24.24 7.24 7.98
CA LEU A 119 22.96 6.55 7.74
C LEU A 119 22.50 6.68 6.28
N ASP A 120 22.68 7.85 5.67
CA ASP A 120 22.39 8.09 4.26
C ASP A 120 23.27 7.22 3.35
N TRP A 121 24.59 7.24 3.58
CA TRP A 121 25.56 6.46 2.82
C TRP A 121 25.32 4.94 2.93
N GLU A 122 24.95 4.46 4.11
CA GLU A 122 24.60 3.05 4.34
C GLU A 122 23.24 2.64 3.75
N GLY A 123 22.50 3.60 3.18
CA GLY A 123 21.18 3.38 2.63
C GLY A 123 20.18 2.98 3.72
N ARG A 124 20.17 3.69 4.85
CA ARG A 124 19.17 3.54 5.92
C ARG A 124 17.95 4.46 5.72
N MET A 125 18.05 5.38 4.78
CA MET A 125 17.00 6.32 4.42
C MET A 125 16.75 6.22 2.92
N ASP A 126 15.51 6.50 2.52
CA ASP A 126 15.14 6.61 1.12
C ASP A 126 15.07 8.09 0.70
N TRP A 127 15.47 8.35 -0.53
CA TRP A 127 15.57 9.71 -1.06
C TRP A 127 15.35 9.72 -2.57
N ARG A 128 14.91 10.86 -3.08
CA ARG A 128 14.78 11.14 -4.52
C ARG A 128 15.16 12.58 -4.81
N PHE A 129 15.36 12.91 -6.08
CA PHE A 129 15.38 14.31 -6.49
C PHE A 129 13.94 14.82 -6.61
N VAL A 130 13.73 16.06 -6.17
CA VAL A 130 12.49 16.83 -6.35
C VAL A 130 12.92 18.21 -6.87
N GLU A 131 12.54 18.51 -8.10
CA GLU A 131 12.98 19.69 -8.86
C GLU A 131 14.50 19.91 -8.82
N GLY A 132 15.25 18.81 -9.00
CA GLY A 132 16.72 18.81 -9.02
C GLY A 132 17.41 18.83 -7.65
N GLU A 133 16.66 18.90 -6.55
CA GLU A 133 17.21 18.88 -5.19
C GLU A 133 16.99 17.52 -4.52
N LYS A 134 18.00 16.97 -3.84
CA LYS A 134 17.86 15.72 -3.08
C LYS A 134 16.94 15.93 -1.89
N ARG A 135 15.85 15.18 -1.82
CA ARG A 135 14.88 15.16 -0.73
C ARG A 135 14.70 13.76 -0.14
N TYR A 136 14.48 13.70 1.17
CA TYR A 136 14.28 12.47 1.93
C TYR A 136 12.80 12.17 2.13
N GLN A 137 12.47 10.87 2.19
CA GLN A 137 11.10 10.38 2.35
C GLN A 137 10.47 10.91 3.64
N ALA A 138 9.17 11.25 3.60
CA ALA A 138 8.47 11.99 4.65
C ALA A 138 8.56 11.35 6.06
N ARG A 139 8.61 10.01 6.12
CA ARG A 139 8.63 9.18 7.34
C ARG A 139 9.98 8.52 7.62
N PHE A 140 11.08 9.08 7.10
CA PHE A 140 12.42 8.51 7.30
C PHE A 140 12.80 8.44 8.79
N ALA A 141 12.42 9.45 9.58
CA ALA A 141 12.79 9.54 11.00
C ALA A 141 12.10 8.42 11.81
N GLU A 142 10.82 8.19 11.55
CA GLU A 142 10.01 7.13 12.13
C GLU A 142 10.58 5.75 11.77
N THR A 143 11.02 5.57 10.53
CA THR A 143 11.71 4.34 10.09
C THR A 143 12.98 4.11 10.90
N LEU A 144 13.85 5.12 10.99
CA LEU A 144 15.10 5.02 11.73
C LEU A 144 14.86 4.67 13.20
N LEU A 145 13.95 5.38 13.86
CA LEU A 145 13.58 5.17 15.26
C LEU A 145 12.93 3.79 15.53
N ALA A 146 12.23 3.21 14.55
CA ALA A 146 11.61 1.89 14.67
C ALA A 146 12.60 0.73 14.42
N THR A 147 13.73 0.99 13.76
CA THR A 147 14.61 -0.06 13.24
C THR A 147 16.04 -0.02 13.76
N HIS A 148 16.47 1.09 14.36
CA HIS A 148 17.81 1.28 14.91
C HIS A 148 17.74 1.41 16.44
N ALA A 149 18.13 0.34 17.14
CA ALA A 149 18.01 0.26 18.60
C ALA A 149 18.85 1.32 19.33
N ASP A 150 19.99 1.70 18.77
CA ASP A 150 20.88 2.76 19.27
C ASP A 150 20.26 4.16 19.15
N LEU A 151 19.52 4.43 18.07
CA LEU A 151 18.74 5.67 17.93
C LEU A 151 17.52 5.66 18.86
N ALA A 152 16.80 4.53 18.93
CA ALA A 152 15.65 4.37 19.80
C ALA A 152 16.00 4.58 21.28
N ALA A 153 17.15 4.08 21.74
CA ALA A 153 17.64 4.25 23.11
C ALA A 153 17.94 5.72 23.47
N ARG A 154 18.13 6.59 22.48
CA ARG A 154 18.42 8.02 22.64
C ARG A 154 17.23 8.93 22.35
N LYS A 155 16.02 8.38 22.17
CA LYS A 155 14.80 9.18 22.00
C LYS A 155 14.67 10.22 23.13
N LEU A 156 14.37 11.47 22.77
CA LEU A 156 14.09 12.54 23.72
C LEU A 156 12.73 12.33 24.42
N THR A 157 11.77 11.74 23.72
CA THR A 157 10.49 11.28 24.27
C THR A 157 10.45 9.76 24.23
N PRO A 158 10.72 9.07 25.35
CA PRO A 158 10.66 7.61 25.41
C PRO A 158 9.26 7.09 25.12
N ASP A 159 9.19 5.93 24.46
CA ASP A 159 7.91 5.23 24.29
C ASP A 159 7.38 4.78 25.67
N ALA A 160 6.06 4.73 25.83
CA ALA A 160 5.46 4.18 27.04
C ALA A 160 5.93 2.72 27.24
N PRO A 161 6.24 2.30 28.48
CA PRO A 161 6.52 0.90 28.77
C PRO A 161 5.41 0.01 28.22
N ASN A 162 5.79 -1.03 27.49
CA ASN A 162 4.84 -2.01 26.98
C ASN A 162 5.41 -3.43 27.08
N ASN A 163 4.53 -4.38 27.30
CA ASN A 163 4.76 -5.83 27.41
C ASN A 163 4.30 -6.55 26.13
N LYS A 164 4.14 -5.85 25.00
CA LYS A 164 3.56 -6.37 23.74
C LYS A 164 4.20 -7.70 23.30
N ASN A 165 5.51 -7.88 23.50
CA ASN A 165 6.17 -9.13 23.15
C ASN A 165 5.86 -10.28 24.11
N GLU A 166 5.80 -10.03 25.42
CA GLU A 166 5.41 -11.06 26.39
C GLU A 166 3.96 -11.50 26.18
N GLU A 167 3.07 -10.56 25.85
CA GLU A 167 1.68 -10.85 25.50
C GLU A 167 1.59 -11.72 24.24
N ARG A 168 2.37 -11.41 23.19
CA ARG A 168 2.45 -12.27 22.00
C ARG A 168 2.93 -13.68 22.31
N HIS A 169 3.92 -13.85 23.20
CA HIS A 169 4.36 -15.17 23.64
C HIS A 169 3.26 -15.94 24.37
N ARG A 170 2.55 -15.28 25.31
CA ARG A 170 1.41 -15.92 26.01
C ARG A 170 0.29 -16.30 25.03
N LEU A 171 -0.02 -15.44 24.08
CA LEU A 171 -1.00 -15.71 23.03
C LEU A 171 -0.57 -16.89 22.16
N HIS A 172 0.70 -16.92 21.74
CA HIS A 172 1.29 -18.02 20.99
C HIS A 172 1.16 -19.35 21.74
N GLU A 173 1.54 -19.39 23.02
CA GLU A 173 1.43 -20.59 23.87
C GLU A 173 -0.03 -21.05 24.05
N LYS A 174 -0.97 -20.10 24.19
CA LYS A 174 -2.41 -20.40 24.23
C LYS A 174 -2.86 -21.04 22.92
N MET A 175 -2.54 -20.40 21.79
CA MET A 175 -2.91 -20.83 20.46
C MET A 175 -2.31 -22.19 20.09
N GLU A 176 -1.05 -22.46 20.43
CA GLU A 176 -0.42 -23.76 20.20
C GLU A 176 -1.09 -24.88 21.00
N ARG A 177 -1.48 -24.60 22.27
CA ARG A 177 -2.15 -25.56 23.15
C ARG A 177 -3.60 -25.82 22.74
N GLU A 178 -4.33 -24.77 22.38
CA GLU A 178 -5.80 -24.78 22.22
C GLU A 178 -6.24 -24.79 20.75
N GLY A 179 -5.30 -24.58 19.83
CA GLY A 179 -5.52 -24.54 18.38
C GLY A 179 -6.01 -23.18 17.86
N SER A 180 -6.48 -22.28 18.73
CA SER A 180 -6.91 -20.93 18.37
C SER A 180 -7.03 -20.02 19.59
N ALA A 181 -7.20 -18.72 19.37
CA ALA A 181 -7.60 -17.74 20.37
C ALA A 181 -8.55 -16.73 19.72
N SER A 182 -9.38 -16.04 20.51
CA SER A 182 -10.30 -15.01 20.00
C SER A 182 -10.27 -13.74 20.84
N ALA A 183 -10.62 -12.61 20.24
CA ALA A 183 -10.88 -11.35 20.94
C ALA A 183 -12.12 -10.65 20.38
N ASP A 184 -12.90 -10.04 21.28
CA ASP A 184 -13.98 -9.12 20.96
C ASP A 184 -13.43 -7.68 20.96
N ILE A 185 -13.57 -7.01 19.81
CA ILE A 185 -12.97 -5.70 19.56
C ILE A 185 -14.07 -4.72 19.18
N THR A 186 -14.02 -3.52 19.76
CA THR A 186 -14.85 -2.38 19.35
C THR A 186 -13.95 -1.22 18.96
N LEU A 187 -14.17 -0.68 17.76
CA LEU A 187 -13.43 0.46 17.24
C LEU A 187 -14.38 1.61 16.93
N ARG A 188 -13.83 2.82 17.01
CA ARG A 188 -14.41 4.01 16.39
C ARG A 188 -13.41 4.57 15.40
N THR A 189 -13.80 4.67 14.14
CA THR A 189 -12.97 5.24 13.07
C THR A 189 -13.67 6.42 12.44
N SER A 190 -12.90 7.35 11.89
CA SER A 190 -13.46 8.49 11.17
C SER A 190 -12.52 9.05 10.12
N ILE A 191 -13.11 9.78 9.18
CA ILE A 191 -12.43 10.56 8.14
C ILE A 191 -13.11 11.92 7.99
N ARG A 192 -12.31 12.94 7.71
CA ARG A 192 -12.75 14.28 7.30
C ARG A 192 -11.73 14.89 6.34
N MET A 193 -12.15 15.93 5.62
CA MET A 193 -11.19 16.81 4.95
C MET A 193 -10.37 17.59 5.99
N SER A 194 -9.11 17.89 5.69
CA SER A 194 -8.39 18.92 6.43
C SER A 194 -9.06 20.28 6.25
N ASP A 195 -8.87 21.19 7.20
CA ASP A 195 -9.53 22.50 7.14
C ASP A 195 -8.99 23.32 5.96
N GLU A 196 -7.71 23.17 5.65
CA GLU A 196 -7.05 23.76 4.49
C GLU A 196 -7.64 23.23 3.17
N ALA A 197 -7.76 21.91 3.02
CA ALA A 197 -8.33 21.31 1.81
C ALA A 197 -9.81 21.68 1.63
N PHE A 198 -10.59 21.71 2.71
CA PHE A 198 -11.99 22.13 2.67
C PHE A 198 -12.13 23.60 2.27
N ALA A 199 -11.33 24.49 2.86
CA ALA A 199 -11.34 25.90 2.51
C ALA A 199 -11.01 26.12 1.02
N ALA A 200 -9.98 25.45 0.50
CA ALA A 200 -9.60 25.53 -0.91
C ALA A 200 -10.69 24.99 -1.85
N ALA A 201 -11.32 23.86 -1.50
CA ALA A 201 -12.43 23.31 -2.27
C ALA A 201 -13.64 24.25 -2.29
N LEU A 202 -13.97 24.86 -1.14
CA LEU A 202 -15.09 25.79 -1.02
C LEU A 202 -14.85 27.10 -1.77
N GLU A 203 -13.62 27.63 -1.77
CA GLU A 203 -13.27 28.79 -2.59
C GLU A 203 -13.44 28.50 -4.09
N ARG A 204 -13.01 27.32 -4.56
CA ARG A 204 -13.23 26.89 -5.95
C ARG A 204 -14.71 26.77 -6.28
N ALA A 205 -15.51 26.14 -5.41
CA ALA A 205 -16.95 26.03 -5.59
C ALA A 205 -17.61 27.42 -5.71
N LYS A 206 -17.22 28.37 -4.86
CA LYS A 206 -17.72 29.76 -4.90
C LYS A 206 -17.32 30.48 -6.19
N ALA A 207 -16.11 30.26 -6.69
CA ALA A 207 -15.67 30.81 -7.97
C ALA A 207 -16.52 30.30 -9.16
N GLU A 208 -17.14 29.13 -9.02
CA GLU A 208 -18.07 28.53 -9.98
C GLU A 208 -19.55 28.87 -9.71
N GLY A 209 -19.83 29.71 -8.70
CA GLY A 209 -21.19 30.11 -8.32
C GLY A 209 -21.96 29.10 -7.46
N ARG A 210 -21.25 28.16 -6.81
CA ARG A 210 -21.81 27.19 -5.85
C ARG A 210 -21.46 27.60 -4.42
N ASP A 211 -22.37 27.39 -3.49
CA ASP A 211 -22.16 27.72 -2.06
C ASP A 211 -21.71 26.52 -1.21
N ALA A 212 -21.57 25.34 -1.81
CA ALA A 212 -21.20 24.10 -1.14
C ALA A 212 -20.24 23.26 -2.00
N VAL A 213 -19.42 22.46 -1.32
CA VAL A 213 -18.55 21.43 -1.92
C VAL A 213 -19.31 20.11 -1.91
N HIS A 214 -19.40 19.45 -3.05
CA HIS A 214 -19.97 18.12 -3.11
C HIS A 214 -18.91 17.10 -2.66
N VAL A 215 -19.20 16.25 -1.68
CA VAL A 215 -18.24 15.25 -1.19
C VAL A 215 -18.82 13.86 -1.21
N ARG A 216 -17.95 12.88 -1.47
CA ARG A 216 -18.18 11.47 -1.14
C ARG A 216 -17.05 11.00 -0.24
N ALA A 217 -17.40 10.20 0.77
CA ALA A 217 -16.47 9.71 1.77
C ALA A 217 -16.66 8.22 1.96
N TRP A 218 -15.58 7.45 1.92
CA TRP A 218 -15.54 6.03 2.17
C TRP A 218 -14.73 5.76 3.42
N LEU A 219 -15.21 4.88 4.28
CA LEU A 219 -14.48 4.43 5.46
C LEU A 219 -14.49 2.91 5.48
N ALA A 220 -13.32 2.32 5.77
CA ALA A 220 -13.17 0.88 5.87
C ALA A 220 -14.00 0.33 7.06
N LEU A 221 -14.65 -0.81 6.83
CA LEU A 221 -15.40 -1.56 7.83
C LEU A 221 -14.83 -2.98 7.95
N PRO A 222 -15.01 -3.65 9.10
CA PRO A 222 -14.64 -5.06 9.23
C PRO A 222 -15.44 -5.92 8.24
N ALA A 223 -14.80 -6.73 7.41
CA ALA A 223 -15.43 -7.67 6.48
C ALA A 223 -15.62 -9.06 7.08
N ALA A 224 -16.77 -9.71 6.85
CA ALA A 224 -17.00 -11.09 7.24
C ALA A 224 -16.02 -12.01 6.49
N CYS A 225 -15.25 -12.79 7.24
CA CYS A 225 -14.29 -13.73 6.70
C CYS A 225 -14.05 -14.88 7.70
N PRO A 226 -13.30 -15.93 7.35
CA PRO A 226 -13.12 -17.07 8.24
C PRO A 226 -12.55 -16.74 9.64
N SER A 227 -11.77 -15.67 9.80
CA SER A 227 -11.27 -15.24 11.11
C SER A 227 -12.15 -14.19 11.79
N GLN A 228 -12.99 -13.47 11.05
CA GLN A 228 -13.76 -12.33 11.57
C GLN A 228 -15.26 -12.56 11.49
N SER A 229 -15.95 -12.48 12.63
CA SER A 229 -17.39 -12.77 12.77
C SER A 229 -18.09 -11.83 13.76
N HIS A 230 -19.40 -12.02 13.98
CA HIS A 230 -20.19 -11.24 14.94
C HIS A 230 -20.09 -9.72 14.73
N ILE A 231 -20.09 -9.29 13.47
CA ILE A 231 -19.89 -7.89 13.11
C ILE A 231 -21.17 -7.11 13.41
N THR A 232 -21.05 -6.03 14.17
CA THR A 232 -22.13 -5.06 14.41
C THR A 232 -21.66 -3.66 14.03
N LEU A 233 -22.55 -2.90 13.39
CA LEU A 233 -22.33 -1.50 13.06
C LEU A 233 -23.17 -0.67 14.03
N ASP A 234 -22.53 -0.21 15.10
CA ASP A 234 -23.19 0.26 16.32
C ASP A 234 -23.66 1.72 16.19
N ARG A 235 -22.87 2.56 15.53
CA ARG A 235 -23.19 3.99 15.34
C ARG A 235 -22.51 4.57 14.11
N PHE A 236 -23.15 5.54 13.47
CA PHE A 236 -22.53 6.42 12.47
C PHE A 236 -22.65 7.89 12.89
N THR A 237 -21.70 8.73 12.50
CA THR A 237 -21.80 10.18 12.73
C THR A 237 -22.87 10.83 11.86
N GLU A 238 -23.06 10.30 10.65
CA GLU A 238 -24.05 10.70 9.65
C GLU A 238 -24.73 9.46 9.08
N THR A 239 -25.94 9.60 8.55
CA THR A 239 -26.64 8.45 7.92
C THR A 239 -25.89 8.03 6.65
N PRO A 240 -25.41 6.77 6.55
CA PRO A 240 -24.74 6.30 5.34
C PRO A 240 -25.64 6.33 4.11
N GLY A 241 -25.06 6.68 2.96
CA GLY A 241 -25.72 6.55 1.66
C GLY A 241 -25.67 5.11 1.15
N HIS A 242 -24.59 4.37 1.45
CA HIS A 242 -24.42 2.97 1.07
C HIS A 242 -23.47 2.25 2.04
N ILE A 243 -23.68 0.94 2.24
CA ILE A 243 -22.77 0.06 2.96
C ILE A 243 -22.54 -1.16 2.08
N ALA A 244 -21.28 -1.43 1.74
CA ALA A 244 -20.91 -2.59 0.94
C ALA A 244 -21.30 -3.90 1.65
N ALA A 245 -21.49 -4.96 0.86
CA ALA A 245 -21.81 -6.30 1.37
C ALA A 245 -20.85 -6.75 2.48
N GLU A 246 -21.34 -7.59 3.40
CA GLU A 246 -20.58 -7.98 4.59
C GLU A 246 -19.25 -8.67 4.24
N ASP A 247 -19.23 -9.45 3.17
CA ASP A 247 -18.11 -10.21 2.63
C ASP A 247 -17.45 -9.55 1.41
N ALA A 248 -17.70 -8.26 1.19
CA ALA A 248 -17.13 -7.53 0.06
C ALA A 248 -15.59 -7.63 0.04
N PRO A 249 -14.95 -7.78 -1.14
CA PRO A 249 -13.50 -7.86 -1.26
C PRO A 249 -12.76 -6.65 -0.66
N GLN A 250 -13.41 -5.50 -0.65
CA GLN A 250 -13.03 -4.30 0.09
C GLN A 250 -14.30 -3.69 0.68
N ARG A 251 -14.48 -3.86 2.00
CA ARG A 251 -15.73 -3.45 2.66
C ARG A 251 -15.64 -2.02 3.14
N THR A 252 -16.51 -1.17 2.61
CA THR A 252 -16.61 0.23 3.00
C THR A 252 -18.04 0.65 3.31
N VAL A 253 -18.16 1.69 4.13
CA VAL A 253 -19.35 2.53 4.22
C VAL A 253 -19.10 3.81 3.42
N CYS A 254 -20.11 4.27 2.69
CA CYS A 254 -20.05 5.46 1.85
C CYS A 254 -21.08 6.50 2.31
N TRP A 255 -20.66 7.76 2.39
CA TRP A 255 -21.51 8.94 2.53
C TRP A 255 -21.39 9.82 1.30
N GLU A 256 -22.45 10.58 1.00
CA GLU A 256 -22.49 11.59 -0.04
C GLU A 256 -23.24 12.81 0.50
N ALA A 257 -22.64 13.99 0.40
CA ALA A 257 -23.21 15.21 0.97
C ALA A 257 -22.70 16.48 0.27
N ASP A 258 -23.51 17.54 0.29
CA ASP A 258 -23.06 18.89 -0.04
C ASP A 258 -22.71 19.64 1.25
N LEU A 259 -21.47 20.10 1.35
CA LEU A 259 -20.91 20.70 2.56
C LEU A 259 -20.72 22.22 2.40
N THR A 260 -21.43 22.99 3.23
CA THR A 260 -21.16 24.42 3.45
C THR A 260 -20.16 24.67 4.57
N GLU A 261 -19.91 23.64 5.40
CA GLU A 261 -18.96 23.61 6.52
C GLU A 261 -18.29 22.23 6.56
N ASN A 262 -17.05 22.17 7.05
CA ASN A 262 -16.30 20.91 7.13
C ASN A 262 -16.91 19.97 8.18
N ARG A 263 -16.98 18.67 7.90
CA ARG A 263 -17.63 17.67 8.74
C ARG A 263 -16.86 16.35 8.82
N THR A 264 -17.11 15.59 9.88
CA THR A 264 -16.50 14.28 10.12
C THR A 264 -17.48 13.15 9.84
N PHE A 265 -17.06 12.21 8.99
CA PHE A 265 -17.76 10.96 8.72
C PHE A 265 -17.10 9.84 9.51
N GLY A 266 -17.87 9.08 10.29
CA GLY A 266 -17.32 8.07 11.18
C GLY A 266 -18.28 6.95 11.50
N ALA A 267 -17.70 5.84 11.93
CA ALA A 267 -18.40 4.62 12.32
C ALA A 267 -17.86 4.10 13.66
N GLU A 268 -18.74 3.58 14.48
CA GLU A 268 -18.45 2.74 15.64
C GLU A 268 -18.97 1.34 15.33
N TYR A 269 -18.13 0.34 15.50
CA TYR A 269 -18.46 -1.04 15.17
C TYR A 269 -17.73 -2.02 16.07
N SER A 270 -18.31 -3.21 16.20
CA SER A 270 -17.73 -4.31 16.97
C SER A 270 -17.64 -5.57 16.13
N TYR A 271 -16.67 -6.43 16.45
CA TYR A 271 -16.47 -7.71 15.79
C TYR A 271 -15.69 -8.67 16.69
N ARG A 272 -15.78 -9.97 16.39
CA ARG A 272 -14.95 -11.01 16.98
C ARG A 272 -13.92 -11.47 15.98
N GLU A 273 -12.64 -11.38 16.35
CA GLU A 273 -11.54 -11.97 15.60
C GLU A 273 -11.10 -13.28 16.26
N THR A 274 -10.93 -14.32 15.45
CA THR A 274 -10.47 -15.65 15.84
C THR A 274 -9.19 -15.99 15.09
N ALA A 275 -8.06 -15.93 15.79
CA ALA A 275 -6.77 -16.34 15.27
C ALA A 275 -6.59 -17.85 15.44
N VAL A 276 -6.44 -18.58 14.33
CA VAL A 276 -6.20 -20.03 14.33
C VAL A 276 -4.70 -20.30 14.29
N TYR A 277 -4.26 -21.26 15.10
CA TYR A 277 -2.89 -21.76 15.06
C TYR A 277 -2.72 -22.74 13.89
N ALA A 278 -1.68 -22.52 13.10
CA ALA A 278 -1.21 -23.48 12.12
C ALA A 278 0.31 -23.50 12.09
N ASP A 279 0.90 -24.70 12.13
CA ASP A 279 2.28 -24.95 11.74
C ASP A 279 2.28 -25.53 10.32
N PRO A 280 2.71 -24.75 9.29
CA PRO A 280 2.72 -25.20 7.91
C PRO A 280 3.62 -26.41 7.66
N LEU A 281 4.56 -26.73 8.55
CA LEU A 281 5.47 -27.86 8.41
C LEU A 281 5.02 -29.11 9.18
N SER A 282 3.90 -29.05 9.90
CA SER A 282 3.43 -30.14 10.76
C SER A 282 2.66 -31.26 10.02
N PHE A 283 2.45 -31.11 8.71
CA PHE A 283 1.68 -32.06 7.90
C PHE A 283 2.41 -32.39 6.58
N THR A 284 1.98 -33.46 5.92
CA THR A 284 2.47 -33.82 4.58
C THR A 284 1.55 -33.19 3.54
N PRO A 285 2.06 -32.27 2.68
CA PRO A 285 1.26 -31.71 1.60
C PRO A 285 0.86 -32.75 0.56
N ASP A 286 -0.31 -32.56 -0.04
CA ASP A 286 -0.75 -33.36 -1.19
C ASP A 286 0.21 -33.15 -2.37
N ALA A 287 0.41 -34.21 -3.18
CA ALA A 287 1.27 -34.14 -4.35
C ALA A 287 0.72 -33.18 -5.42
N GLU A 288 -0.60 -33.10 -5.54
CA GLU A 288 -1.31 -32.17 -6.42
C GLU A 288 -1.76 -30.96 -5.59
N GLN A 289 -1.38 -29.76 -6.04
CA GLN A 289 -1.78 -28.50 -5.42
C GLN A 289 -2.72 -27.76 -6.38
N PRO A 290 -3.71 -27.01 -5.87
CA PRO A 290 -4.59 -26.22 -6.72
C PRO A 290 -3.84 -25.04 -7.36
N ASP A 291 -4.39 -24.52 -8.45
CA ASP A 291 -3.79 -23.46 -9.28
C ASP A 291 -4.48 -22.09 -9.16
N PHE A 292 -5.53 -21.96 -8.35
CA PHE A 292 -6.14 -20.66 -8.07
C PHE A 292 -5.12 -19.69 -7.47
N TYR A 293 -5.27 -18.38 -7.70
CA TYR A 293 -4.35 -17.36 -7.16
C TYR A 293 -2.86 -17.65 -7.36
N THR A 294 -2.48 -18.28 -8.48
CA THR A 294 -1.07 -18.48 -8.89
C THR A 294 -0.63 -17.59 -10.07
N GLY A 295 -1.55 -16.77 -10.59
CA GLY A 295 -1.32 -15.90 -11.75
C GLY A 295 -0.75 -14.51 -11.44
N GLU A 296 -0.37 -13.81 -12.50
CA GLU A 296 0.03 -12.40 -12.48
C GLU A 296 -1.17 -11.46 -12.30
N GLU A 297 -0.90 -10.29 -11.74
CA GLU A 297 -1.84 -9.18 -11.54
C GLU A 297 -1.03 -7.88 -11.69
N ALA A 298 -1.04 -7.35 -12.91
CA ALA A 298 -0.24 -6.18 -13.27
C ALA A 298 -0.83 -4.91 -12.65
N PRO A 299 0.02 -3.95 -12.19
CA PRO A 299 1.47 -3.90 -12.42
C PRO A 299 2.32 -4.47 -11.27
N HIS A 300 1.73 -4.88 -10.15
CA HIS A 300 2.49 -5.16 -8.91
C HIS A 300 2.86 -6.63 -8.70
N ILE A 301 2.08 -7.57 -9.23
CA ILE A 301 2.36 -9.01 -9.23
C ILE A 301 2.71 -9.42 -10.66
N VAL A 302 3.94 -9.16 -11.06
CA VAL A 302 4.47 -9.49 -12.40
C VAL A 302 5.69 -10.39 -12.25
N PHE A 303 5.71 -11.49 -12.97
CA PHE A 303 6.73 -12.54 -12.89
C PHE A 303 7.90 -12.20 -13.80
N THR A 304 8.61 -11.12 -13.45
CA THR A 304 9.77 -10.65 -14.19
C THR A 304 10.88 -11.72 -14.20
N PRO A 305 11.81 -11.69 -15.18
CA PRO A 305 12.94 -12.62 -15.20
C PRO A 305 13.74 -12.63 -13.89
N TYR A 306 13.86 -11.47 -13.23
CA TYR A 306 14.54 -11.34 -11.95
C TYR A 306 13.79 -12.09 -10.83
N LEU A 307 12.49 -11.87 -10.68
CA LEU A 307 11.69 -12.54 -9.65
C LEU A 307 11.58 -14.05 -9.90
N ARG A 308 11.51 -14.48 -11.16
CA ARG A 308 11.57 -15.91 -11.52
C ARG A 308 12.89 -16.56 -11.13
N ALA A 309 14.01 -15.91 -11.41
CA ALA A 309 15.33 -16.40 -11.01
C ALA A 309 15.48 -16.47 -9.49
N LEU A 310 15.00 -15.44 -8.77
CA LEU A 310 15.00 -15.41 -7.32
C LEU A 310 14.16 -16.55 -6.72
N ALA A 311 12.91 -16.74 -7.17
CA ALA A 311 12.05 -17.80 -6.70
C ALA A 311 12.65 -19.19 -6.97
N ALA A 312 13.21 -19.41 -8.16
CA ALA A 312 13.89 -20.66 -8.52
C ALA A 312 15.08 -20.94 -7.60
N GLN A 313 15.92 -19.93 -7.33
CA GLN A 313 17.05 -20.05 -6.41
C GLN A 313 16.61 -20.36 -4.97
N LEU A 314 15.57 -19.68 -4.46
CA LEU A 314 15.08 -19.88 -3.10
C LEU A 314 14.47 -21.27 -2.87
N THR A 315 13.96 -21.89 -3.94
CA THR A 315 13.22 -23.16 -3.91
C THR A 315 13.97 -24.33 -4.55
N GLU A 316 15.25 -24.14 -4.89
CA GLU A 316 16.07 -25.15 -5.56
C GLU A 316 16.14 -26.45 -4.73
N GLY A 317 15.84 -27.59 -5.38
CA GLY A 317 15.86 -28.90 -4.74
C GLY A 317 14.70 -29.20 -3.77
N ILE A 318 13.77 -28.26 -3.57
CA ILE A 318 12.65 -28.40 -2.64
C ILE A 318 11.39 -28.78 -3.42
N THR A 319 10.74 -29.88 -3.03
CA THR A 319 9.49 -30.34 -3.63
C THR A 319 8.26 -29.94 -2.81
N SER A 320 8.38 -29.90 -1.48
CA SER A 320 7.27 -29.57 -0.59
C SER A 320 6.82 -28.10 -0.76
N PRO A 321 5.55 -27.82 -1.10
CA PRO A 321 5.04 -26.45 -1.23
C PRO A 321 5.13 -25.67 0.10
N ALA A 322 4.92 -26.33 1.23
CA ALA A 322 5.07 -25.70 2.54
C ALA A 322 6.52 -25.29 2.83
N GLU A 323 7.50 -26.13 2.47
CA GLU A 323 8.92 -25.78 2.62
C GLU A 323 9.32 -24.66 1.65
N LYS A 324 8.83 -24.67 0.41
CA LYS A 324 9.05 -23.57 -0.54
C LYS A 324 8.50 -22.25 0.01
N ALA A 325 7.25 -22.23 0.48
CA ALA A 325 6.66 -21.06 1.12
C ALA A 325 7.51 -20.59 2.31
N LYS A 326 8.02 -21.53 3.13
CA LYS A 326 8.91 -21.19 4.25
C LYS A 326 10.20 -20.53 3.78
N ARG A 327 10.86 -21.02 2.73
CA ARG A 327 12.09 -20.41 2.21
C ARG A 327 11.86 -19.00 1.69
N ILE A 328 10.71 -18.78 1.06
CA ILE A 328 10.28 -17.46 0.59
C ILE A 328 10.01 -16.53 1.79
N TYR A 329 9.28 -17.00 2.80
CA TYR A 329 9.05 -16.26 4.04
C TYR A 329 10.36 -15.93 4.77
N ASP A 330 11.26 -16.89 4.90
CA ASP A 330 12.60 -16.69 5.48
C ASP A 330 13.38 -15.64 4.68
N TYR A 331 13.33 -15.68 3.35
CA TYR A 331 13.95 -14.65 2.52
C TYR A 331 13.41 -13.26 2.85
N VAL A 332 12.08 -13.07 2.80
CA VAL A 332 11.48 -11.76 3.07
C VAL A 332 11.81 -11.28 4.48
N THR A 333 11.61 -12.13 5.50
CA THR A 333 11.80 -11.75 6.91
C THR A 333 13.26 -11.52 7.31
N LEU A 334 14.21 -12.20 6.68
CA LEU A 334 15.63 -12.10 7.03
C LEU A 334 16.44 -11.19 6.10
N ASN A 335 15.94 -10.87 4.90
CA ASN A 335 16.70 -10.11 3.90
C ASN A 335 16.06 -8.77 3.52
N VAL A 336 14.79 -8.51 3.85
CA VAL A 336 14.14 -7.22 3.60
C VAL A 336 14.17 -6.36 4.85
N ARG A 337 14.67 -5.13 4.73
CA ARG A 337 14.70 -4.15 5.81
C ARG A 337 13.39 -3.39 5.87
N TYR A 338 12.75 -3.37 7.03
CA TYR A 338 11.55 -2.57 7.23
C TYR A 338 11.82 -1.08 7.01
N HIS A 339 11.04 -0.44 6.13
CA HIS A 339 11.04 1.01 5.91
C HIS A 339 9.60 1.43 5.66
N PHE A 340 9.12 2.49 6.33
CA PHE A 340 7.87 3.13 5.92
C PHE A 340 8.01 3.60 4.47
N GLN A 341 7.06 3.22 3.63
CA GLN A 341 7.09 3.55 2.21
C GLN A 341 6.29 4.82 1.94
N PRO A 342 6.52 5.48 0.79
CA PRO A 342 5.54 6.37 0.20
C PRO A 342 4.19 5.67 0.00
N SER A 343 3.11 6.44 -0.16
CA SER A 343 1.80 5.91 -0.57
C SER A 343 1.93 4.88 -1.70
N TYR A 344 1.19 3.77 -1.64
CA TYR A 344 1.26 2.74 -2.67
C TYR A 344 0.94 3.29 -4.06
N PHE A 345 0.16 4.39 -4.17
CA PHE A 345 -0.14 5.07 -5.43
C PHE A 345 1.10 5.40 -6.25
N VAL A 346 2.20 5.80 -5.60
CA VAL A 346 3.40 6.23 -6.33
C VAL A 346 4.34 5.09 -6.72
N HIS A 347 4.03 3.85 -6.33
CA HIS A 347 4.82 2.69 -6.73
C HIS A 347 4.38 2.19 -8.11
N GLU A 348 5.36 1.81 -8.93
CA GLU A 348 5.13 1.31 -10.29
C GLU A 348 5.27 -0.22 -10.39
N SER A 349 5.96 -0.83 -9.44
CA SER A 349 6.09 -2.28 -9.30
C SER A 349 6.54 -2.61 -7.88
N ILE A 350 5.62 -3.06 -7.04
CA ILE A 350 5.90 -3.26 -5.61
C ILE A 350 6.85 -4.45 -5.38
N ALA A 351 6.52 -5.65 -5.87
CA ALA A 351 7.27 -6.87 -5.55
C ALA A 351 8.70 -6.85 -6.11
N GLU A 352 8.88 -6.38 -7.35
CA GLU A 352 10.21 -6.32 -7.97
C GLU A 352 11.09 -5.26 -7.28
N ASN A 353 10.54 -4.09 -6.96
CA ASN A 353 11.30 -3.05 -6.26
C ASN A 353 11.71 -3.50 -4.86
N CYS A 354 10.85 -4.23 -4.13
CA CYS A 354 11.20 -4.81 -2.85
C CYS A 354 12.37 -5.80 -2.97
N ALA A 355 12.27 -6.78 -3.88
CA ALA A 355 13.31 -7.78 -4.06
C ALA A 355 14.67 -7.14 -4.43
N ARG A 356 14.63 -6.12 -5.29
CA ARG A 356 15.83 -5.39 -5.76
C ARG A 356 16.44 -4.49 -4.68
N SER A 357 15.63 -3.68 -4.00
CA SER A 357 16.10 -2.71 -2.99
C SER A 357 16.30 -3.34 -1.61
N ARG A 358 15.66 -4.47 -1.35
CA ARG A 358 15.54 -5.12 -0.04
C ARG A 358 14.96 -4.19 1.02
N ARG A 359 13.95 -3.40 0.64
CA ARG A 359 13.20 -2.49 1.52
C ARG A 359 11.71 -2.63 1.27
N GLY A 360 10.91 -2.50 2.33
CA GLY A 360 9.46 -2.51 2.27
C GLY A 360 8.85 -2.33 3.65
N ASP A 361 7.57 -2.00 3.70
CA ASP A 361 6.71 -2.06 4.89
C ASP A 361 5.84 -3.33 4.83
N CYS A 362 4.76 -3.38 5.62
CA CYS A 362 3.90 -4.54 5.74
C CYS A 362 3.34 -5.00 4.39
N GLY A 363 2.75 -4.09 3.62
CA GLY A 363 2.16 -4.47 2.36
C GLY A 363 3.20 -4.75 1.29
N ILE A 364 4.27 -3.97 1.17
CA ILE A 364 5.33 -4.31 0.21
C ILE A 364 5.93 -5.70 0.50
N MET A 365 6.15 -6.04 1.78
CA MET A 365 6.63 -7.37 2.17
C MET A 365 5.62 -8.48 1.86
N ALA A 366 4.33 -8.26 2.15
CA ALA A 366 3.27 -9.23 1.88
C ALA A 366 3.12 -9.50 0.37
N LEU A 367 3.11 -8.47 -0.48
CA LEU A 367 3.02 -8.61 -1.93
C LEU A 367 4.25 -9.31 -2.52
N THR A 368 5.43 -9.06 -1.96
CA THR A 368 6.66 -9.73 -2.37
C THR A 368 6.60 -11.22 -2.06
N PHE A 369 6.14 -11.58 -0.85
CA PHE A 369 5.90 -12.97 -0.47
C PHE A 369 4.87 -13.64 -1.38
N ILE A 370 3.74 -12.99 -1.62
CA ILE A 370 2.68 -13.47 -2.52
C ILE A 370 3.25 -13.73 -3.91
N THR A 371 3.94 -12.75 -4.50
CA THR A 371 4.47 -12.85 -5.86
C THR A 371 5.45 -14.02 -6.01
N LEU A 372 6.38 -14.19 -5.05
CA LEU A 372 7.33 -15.30 -5.07
C LEU A 372 6.64 -16.65 -4.85
N CYS A 373 5.61 -16.72 -3.99
CA CYS A 373 4.79 -17.93 -3.81
C CYS A 373 4.05 -18.28 -5.10
N ARG A 374 3.41 -17.32 -5.76
CA ARG A 374 2.70 -17.54 -7.03
C ARG A 374 3.64 -18.03 -8.13
N ILE A 375 4.84 -17.45 -8.25
CA ILE A 375 5.89 -17.94 -9.16
C ILE A 375 6.28 -19.39 -8.86
N ALA A 376 6.32 -19.77 -7.58
CA ALA A 376 6.63 -21.13 -7.13
C ALA A 376 5.45 -22.12 -7.25
N GLY A 377 4.30 -21.69 -7.78
CA GLY A 377 3.09 -22.49 -7.96
C GLY A 377 2.27 -22.66 -6.68
N ILE A 378 2.43 -21.76 -5.70
CA ILE A 378 1.72 -21.79 -4.42
C ILE A 378 0.63 -20.70 -4.46
N PRO A 379 -0.66 -21.04 -4.33
CA PRO A 379 -1.70 -20.03 -4.24
C PRO A 379 -1.45 -19.07 -3.09
N ALA A 380 -1.47 -17.78 -3.37
CA ALA A 380 -1.28 -16.75 -2.37
C ALA A 380 -2.11 -15.51 -2.67
N ARG A 381 -2.66 -14.89 -1.63
CA ARG A 381 -3.52 -13.70 -1.75
C ARG A 381 -3.27 -12.71 -0.62
N TRP A 382 -3.73 -11.48 -0.84
CA TRP A 382 -3.59 -10.34 0.04
C TRP A 382 -4.75 -10.25 1.04
N GLU A 383 -4.46 -9.76 2.25
CA GLU A 383 -5.46 -9.24 3.17
C GLU A 383 -4.91 -8.00 3.88
N SER A 384 -5.78 -7.04 4.17
CA SER A 384 -5.41 -5.84 4.91
C SER A 384 -6.56 -5.27 5.75
N GLY A 385 -6.17 -4.42 6.69
CA GLY A 385 -7.07 -3.65 7.55
C GLY A 385 -6.27 -3.08 8.70
N PHE A 386 -6.52 -3.54 9.93
CA PHE A 386 -5.81 -3.06 11.11
C PHE A 386 -5.06 -4.14 11.88
N ALA A 387 -3.91 -3.76 12.43
CA ALA A 387 -3.36 -4.37 13.63
C ALA A 387 -3.87 -3.61 14.86
N VAL A 388 -4.63 -4.28 15.71
CA VAL A 388 -5.27 -3.74 16.90
C VAL A 388 -4.64 -4.33 18.15
N ALA A 389 -4.38 -3.48 19.13
CA ALA A 389 -3.97 -3.83 20.48
C ALA A 389 -4.74 -2.96 21.48
N PRO A 390 -4.72 -3.27 22.79
CA PRO A 390 -5.34 -2.40 23.79
C PRO A 390 -4.86 -0.94 23.66
N GLY A 391 -5.79 -0.04 23.32
CA GLY A 391 -5.55 1.41 23.17
C GLY A 391 -4.80 1.84 21.90
N ASP A 392 -4.52 0.94 20.95
CA ASP A 392 -3.71 1.23 19.77
C ASP A 392 -4.23 0.48 18.54
N ALA A 393 -4.44 1.18 17.42
CA ALA A 393 -4.87 0.58 16.16
C ALA A 393 -4.16 1.27 14.99
N GLY A 394 -3.52 0.47 14.13
CA GLY A 394 -2.79 0.94 12.97
C GLY A 394 -3.09 0.11 11.73
N CYS A 395 -2.91 0.73 10.57
CA CYS A 395 -2.90 0.07 9.26
C CYS A 395 -1.95 -1.13 9.23
N HIS A 396 -2.41 -2.24 8.67
CA HIS A 396 -1.59 -3.45 8.53
C HIS A 396 -2.04 -4.37 7.40
N ASP A 397 -1.05 -5.03 6.81
CA ASP A 397 -1.18 -5.86 5.61
C ASP A 397 -0.44 -7.17 5.83
N TRP A 398 -1.02 -8.25 5.34
CA TRP A 398 -0.45 -9.58 5.45
C TRP A 398 -0.81 -10.44 4.25
N ALA A 399 -0.17 -11.60 4.16
CA ALA A 399 -0.44 -12.57 3.12
C ALA A 399 -1.19 -13.78 3.68
N ARG A 400 -1.94 -14.41 2.80
CA ARG A 400 -2.41 -15.78 2.95
C ARG A 400 -1.81 -16.65 1.87
N PHE A 401 -1.50 -17.89 2.21
CA PHE A 401 -1.07 -18.89 1.25
C PHE A 401 -1.80 -20.21 1.51
N TYR A 402 -1.99 -21.00 0.45
CA TYR A 402 -2.73 -22.25 0.53
C TYR A 402 -1.80 -23.44 0.29
N VAL A 403 -1.96 -24.47 1.11
CA VAL A 403 -1.30 -25.76 0.89
C VAL A 403 -2.29 -26.89 1.19
N ALA A 404 -2.61 -27.71 0.20
CA ALA A 404 -3.47 -28.89 0.37
C ALA A 404 -2.75 -29.98 1.20
N PRO A 405 -3.46 -30.72 2.07
CA PRO A 405 -4.91 -30.62 2.35
C PRO A 405 -5.26 -29.61 3.45
N LYS A 406 -4.27 -28.99 4.10
CA LYS A 406 -4.46 -28.11 5.27
C LYS A 406 -5.32 -26.88 4.96
N GLY A 407 -5.18 -26.31 3.77
CA GLY A 407 -5.94 -25.15 3.32
C GLY A 407 -5.18 -23.83 3.46
N TRP A 408 -5.93 -22.74 3.65
CA TRP A 408 -5.37 -21.40 3.81
C TRP A 408 -4.70 -21.22 5.18
N MET A 409 -3.49 -20.71 5.18
CA MET A 409 -2.71 -20.27 6.34
C MET A 409 -2.22 -18.84 6.13
N TYR A 410 -1.67 -18.23 7.17
CA TYR A 410 -1.23 -16.83 7.14
C TYR A 410 0.28 -16.67 7.07
N ALA A 411 0.75 -15.59 6.49
CA ALA A 411 2.14 -15.16 6.56
C ALA A 411 2.19 -13.63 6.82
N ASP A 412 2.59 -13.25 8.02
CA ASP A 412 2.85 -11.84 8.38
C ASP A 412 4.36 -11.58 8.33
N CYS A 413 4.86 -11.27 7.13
CA CYS A 413 6.27 -11.04 6.90
C CYS A 413 6.83 -9.84 7.67
N SER A 414 5.99 -8.87 8.02
CA SER A 414 6.45 -7.64 8.68
C SER A 414 6.63 -7.81 10.18
N TYR A 415 5.69 -8.49 10.84
CA TYR A 415 5.84 -8.92 12.22
C TYR A 415 6.94 -9.97 12.32
N GLY A 416 7.00 -10.92 11.38
CA GLY A 416 8.12 -11.85 11.23
C GLY A 416 9.49 -11.16 11.16
N ALA A 417 9.64 -10.15 10.29
CA ALA A 417 10.86 -9.37 10.18
C ALA A 417 11.18 -8.60 11.49
N SER A 418 10.16 -8.13 12.22
CA SER A 418 10.34 -7.53 13.53
C SER A 418 10.88 -8.51 14.56
N MET A 419 10.36 -9.75 14.58
CA MET A 419 10.85 -10.81 15.46
C MET A 419 12.26 -11.25 15.10
N ALA A 420 12.59 -11.35 13.80
CA ALA A 420 13.94 -11.62 13.32
C ALA A 420 14.95 -10.59 13.84
N ARG A 421 14.63 -9.28 13.78
CA ARG A 421 15.50 -8.22 14.31
C ARG A 421 15.74 -8.33 15.82
N ARG A 422 14.80 -8.92 16.55
CA ARG A 422 14.88 -9.14 18.01
C ARG A 422 15.52 -10.49 18.37
N GLY A 423 15.82 -11.35 17.41
CA GLY A 423 16.32 -12.70 17.65
C GLY A 423 15.25 -13.68 18.19
N ASP A 424 13.97 -13.36 17.99
CA ASP A 424 12.84 -14.14 18.50
C ASP A 424 12.33 -15.14 17.46
N GLU A 425 13.00 -16.28 17.35
CA GLU A 425 12.66 -17.29 16.34
C GLU A 425 11.29 -17.95 16.58
N VAL A 426 10.86 -18.05 17.84
CA VAL A 426 9.56 -18.65 18.20
C VAL A 426 8.43 -17.83 17.59
N LEU A 427 8.38 -16.53 17.86
CA LEU A 427 7.36 -15.66 17.28
C LEU A 427 7.56 -15.43 15.78
N ARG A 428 8.81 -15.43 15.29
CA ARG A 428 9.03 -15.37 13.83
C ARG A 428 8.38 -16.56 13.11
N ARG A 429 8.46 -17.76 13.68
CA ARG A 429 7.81 -18.97 13.13
C ARG A 429 6.29 -18.94 13.32
N HIS A 430 5.79 -18.38 14.43
CA HIS A 430 4.35 -18.16 14.64
C HIS A 430 3.71 -17.41 13.47
N TYR A 431 4.34 -16.30 13.03
CA TYR A 431 3.88 -15.50 11.89
C TYR A 431 4.06 -16.15 10.52
N PHE A 432 4.58 -17.38 10.44
CA PHE A 432 4.52 -18.25 9.26
C PHE A 432 3.56 -19.41 9.54
N GLY A 433 2.27 -19.14 9.38
CA GLY A 433 1.17 -20.06 9.58
C GLY A 433 -0.01 -19.41 10.31
N SER A 434 0.29 -18.52 11.26
CA SER A 434 -0.67 -17.95 12.20
C SER A 434 -0.62 -16.41 12.24
N LEU A 435 -1.66 -15.81 12.83
CA LEU A 435 -1.75 -14.39 13.18
C LEU A 435 -2.04 -14.22 14.69
N ASP A 436 -2.20 -12.97 15.13
CA ASP A 436 -2.66 -12.63 16.47
C ASP A 436 -4.18 -12.31 16.44
N THR A 437 -4.84 -12.28 17.61
CA THR A 437 -6.26 -11.92 17.77
C THR A 437 -6.58 -10.45 17.46
N GLY A 438 -5.56 -9.63 17.24
CA GLY A 438 -5.68 -8.21 16.92
C GLY A 438 -5.59 -7.91 15.43
N ARG A 439 -6.19 -8.69 14.54
CA ARG A 439 -6.20 -8.42 13.10
C ARG A 439 -7.62 -8.14 12.65
N MET A 440 -7.88 -6.92 12.18
CA MET A 440 -9.16 -6.57 11.55
C MET A 440 -9.01 -6.70 10.05
N VAL A 441 -9.81 -7.56 9.41
CA VAL A 441 -9.87 -7.63 7.95
C VAL A 441 -10.87 -6.60 7.45
N ALA A 442 -10.44 -5.65 6.61
CA ALA A 442 -11.31 -4.79 5.81
C ALA A 442 -11.27 -5.16 4.32
N ASN A 443 -10.11 -5.63 3.86
CA ASN A 443 -9.84 -5.96 2.47
C ASN A 443 -9.34 -7.41 2.38
N SER A 444 -9.95 -8.19 1.49
CA SER A 444 -9.60 -9.59 1.20
C SER A 444 -9.10 -9.82 -0.22
N ALA A 445 -9.02 -8.75 -1.01
CA ALA A 445 -8.40 -8.73 -2.33
C ALA A 445 -7.57 -7.46 -2.49
N PHE A 446 -6.50 -7.58 -3.26
CA PHE A 446 -5.65 -6.47 -3.68
C PHE A 446 -6.35 -5.70 -4.81
N GLU A 447 -6.27 -4.36 -4.81
CA GLU A 447 -6.86 -3.51 -5.87
C GLU A 447 -8.38 -3.67 -6.10
N ALA A 448 -9.11 -4.16 -5.09
CA ALA A 448 -10.56 -4.25 -5.22
C ALA A 448 -11.19 -2.85 -5.33
N PRO A 449 -12.21 -2.67 -6.20
CA PRO A 449 -12.94 -1.42 -6.26
C PRO A 449 -13.84 -1.25 -5.03
N PHE A 450 -14.16 0.01 -4.71
CA PHE A 450 -15.26 0.30 -3.78
C PHE A 450 -16.63 -0.05 -4.38
N ASP A 451 -17.58 -0.27 -3.50
CA ASP A 451 -19.00 -0.32 -3.82
C ASP A 451 -19.73 0.75 -2.98
N PRO A 452 -20.26 1.84 -3.58
CA PRO A 452 -20.09 2.24 -4.98
C PRO A 452 -18.65 2.69 -5.30
N PRO A 453 -18.21 2.63 -6.56
CA PRO A 453 -16.85 3.00 -6.94
C PRO A 453 -16.57 4.50 -6.78
N MET A 454 -15.30 4.80 -6.53
CA MET A 454 -14.70 6.13 -6.67
C MET A 454 -14.03 6.19 -8.03
N LEU A 455 -14.45 7.10 -8.90
CA LEU A 455 -14.06 7.11 -10.32
C LEU A 455 -12.85 8.00 -10.61
N GLY A 456 -12.59 8.99 -9.74
CA GLY A 456 -11.33 9.73 -9.73
C GLY A 456 -10.19 8.89 -9.17
N PHE A 457 -8.95 9.36 -9.30
CA PHE A 457 -7.80 8.70 -8.70
C PHE A 457 -7.97 8.62 -7.18
N ARG A 458 -8.00 7.38 -6.68
CA ARG A 458 -7.97 7.08 -5.25
C ARG A 458 -6.67 7.57 -4.62
N SER A 459 -6.72 7.87 -3.34
CA SER A 459 -5.53 8.10 -2.50
C SER A 459 -4.72 6.82 -2.38
N ASP A 460 -5.40 5.68 -2.22
CA ASP A 460 -4.81 4.35 -2.16
C ASP A 460 -5.74 3.33 -2.85
N PRO A 461 -5.55 3.07 -4.16
CA PRO A 461 -6.37 2.12 -4.90
C PRO A 461 -6.10 0.66 -4.52
N TYR A 462 -5.08 0.39 -3.69
CA TYR A 462 -4.57 -0.96 -3.48
C TYR A 462 -5.14 -1.63 -2.24
N ASP A 463 -5.17 -0.91 -1.11
CA ASP A 463 -5.46 -1.53 0.17
C ASP A 463 -6.31 -0.71 1.14
N ASN A 464 -6.87 0.46 0.74
CA ASN A 464 -7.53 1.44 1.63
C ASN A 464 -7.97 0.89 3.00
N GLN A 465 -7.25 1.30 4.05
CA GLN A 465 -7.51 0.90 5.43
C GLN A 465 -8.07 2.06 6.26
N SER A 466 -7.74 3.31 5.92
CA SER A 466 -8.05 4.49 6.73
C SER A 466 -9.30 5.25 6.31
N GLY A 467 -9.82 4.97 5.12
CA GLY A 467 -10.85 5.75 4.45
C GLY A 467 -10.28 6.66 3.37
N GLU A 468 -11.14 7.05 2.43
CA GLU A 468 -10.83 7.95 1.31
C GLU A 468 -11.96 8.96 1.12
N MET A 469 -11.65 10.12 0.53
CA MET A 469 -12.65 11.14 0.23
C MET A 469 -12.42 11.72 -1.16
N GLU A 470 -13.50 12.13 -1.82
CA GLU A 470 -13.44 13.01 -3.00
C GLU A 470 -14.24 14.29 -2.76
N ALA A 471 -13.76 15.39 -3.32
CA ALA A 471 -14.42 16.69 -3.32
C ALA A 471 -14.62 17.16 -4.77
N ASP A 472 -15.87 17.40 -5.15
CA ASP A 472 -16.31 17.72 -6.52
C ASP A 472 -15.78 16.70 -7.57
N GLY A 473 -15.74 15.42 -7.20
CA GLY A 473 -15.23 14.33 -8.06
C GLY A 473 -13.70 14.27 -8.18
N VAL A 474 -12.97 15.03 -7.36
CA VAL A 474 -11.50 14.96 -7.26
C VAL A 474 -11.11 14.23 -5.99
N GLY A 475 -10.35 13.15 -6.12
CA GLY A 475 -9.85 12.39 -4.97
C GLY A 475 -8.84 13.17 -4.15
N LEU A 476 -9.03 13.15 -2.83
CA LEU A 476 -8.16 13.77 -1.84
C LEU A 476 -7.10 12.77 -1.39
N TYR A 477 -5.88 13.24 -1.08
CA TYR A 477 -4.78 12.36 -0.66
C TYR A 477 -3.81 13.08 0.28
N GLY A 478 -2.95 12.31 0.96
CA GLY A 478 -1.97 12.87 1.89
C GLY A 478 -2.65 13.72 2.97
N ASP A 479 -2.15 14.94 3.16
CA ASP A 479 -2.62 15.88 4.19
C ASP A 479 -3.98 16.54 3.87
N ASP A 480 -4.60 16.20 2.73
CA ASP A 480 -5.96 16.68 2.40
C ASP A 480 -7.04 16.04 3.30
N THR A 481 -6.71 14.93 3.97
CA THR A 481 -7.63 14.20 4.84
C THR A 481 -7.05 13.96 6.22
N VAL A 482 -7.92 13.91 7.21
CA VAL A 482 -7.58 13.55 8.60
C VAL A 482 -8.39 12.32 8.98
N THR A 483 -7.71 11.27 9.43
CA THR A 483 -8.35 10.02 9.85
C THR A 483 -8.07 9.72 11.32
N THR A 484 -9.01 9.07 12.00
CA THR A 484 -8.85 8.62 13.39
C THR A 484 -9.21 7.16 13.53
N LYS A 485 -8.53 6.47 14.46
CA LYS A 485 -8.77 5.08 14.85
C LYS A 485 -8.66 5.00 16.36
N GLU A 486 -9.78 4.77 17.02
CA GLU A 486 -9.88 4.70 18.48
C GLU A 486 -10.32 3.28 18.88
N VAL A 487 -9.55 2.64 19.76
CA VAL A 487 -9.91 1.34 20.33
C VAL A 487 -10.78 1.59 21.56
N LEU A 488 -12.07 1.27 21.46
CA LEU A 488 -13.02 1.39 22.58
C LEU A 488 -13.01 0.16 23.47
N LYS A 489 -12.77 -1.02 22.87
CA LYS A 489 -12.73 -2.30 23.57
C LYS A 489 -11.76 -3.26 22.88
N PHE A 490 -10.99 -4.00 23.68
CA PHE A 490 -10.23 -5.18 23.28
C PHE A 490 -10.31 -6.18 24.44
N GLU A 491 -11.08 -7.26 24.26
CA GLU A 491 -11.28 -8.29 25.30
C GLU A 491 -10.99 -9.66 24.72
N GLU A 492 -9.99 -10.36 25.27
CA GLU A 492 -9.73 -11.75 24.90
C GLU A 492 -10.88 -12.64 25.40
N VAL A 493 -11.36 -13.53 24.53
CA VAL A 493 -12.35 -14.54 24.89
C VAL A 493 -11.63 -15.68 25.60
N GLU A 494 -12.11 -16.04 26.79
CA GLU A 494 -11.55 -17.12 27.60
C GLU A 494 -11.58 -18.48 26.90
#